data_AF-A0A7V9AQA4-F1
#
_entry.id   AF-A0A7V9AQA4-F1
#
_cell.length_a   1.000
_cell.length_b   1.000
_cell.length_c   1.000
_cell.angle_alpha   90.00
_cell.angle_beta   90.00
_cell.angle_gamma   90.00
#
_symmetry.space_group_name_H-M   'P 1'
#
loop_
_entity.id
_entity.type
_entity.pdbx_description
1 polymer ?
#
loop_
_entity_poly.entity_id
_entity_poly.type
_entity_poly.pdbx_seq_one_letter_code
_entity_poly.pdbx_strand_id
1 'polypeptide(L)'
;MFKSLKGIGLLLIANVLIFITLSITFNLLVSVILPAFGIDLQGAVHQQDLLWALVIGFGGAFISLAFSKQMARAMLDCHQITQPRTQAEHLIYGSVQEIAQRLPIQMPEVWVYEAPDPNAFATGPSKNNSMVAVSTGLMNNLSEQEV
;
A
#
# COMPACT_ATOMS: atom_id res chain seq x y z
N MET A 1 14.57 6.14 18.79
CA MET A 1 14.96 4.76 18.46
C MET A 1 13.96 3.72 18.99
N PHE A 2 13.59 3.73 20.27
CA PHE A 2 12.71 2.72 20.89
C PHE A 2 11.27 2.63 20.32
N LYS A 3 10.65 3.71 19.85
CA LYS A 3 9.29 3.65 19.24
C LYS A 3 9.25 2.92 17.89
N SER A 4 10.28 3.10 17.05
CA SER A 4 10.37 2.42 15.75
C SER A 4 10.58 0.91 15.91
N LEU A 5 11.41 0.52 16.88
CA LEU A 5 11.69 -0.89 17.19
C LEU A 5 10.43 -1.65 17.66
N LYS A 6 9.54 -0.98 18.40
CA LYS A 6 8.24 -1.54 18.81
C LYS A 6 7.33 -1.82 17.61
N GLY A 7 7.28 -0.92 16.63
CA GLY A 7 6.47 -1.10 15.42
C GLY A 7 6.97 -2.24 14.54
N ILE A 8 8.28 -2.29 14.30
CA ILE A 8 8.90 -3.37 13.52
C ILE A 8 8.74 -4.72 14.24
N GLY A 9 8.95 -4.75 15.57
CA GLY A 9 8.75 -5.96 16.37
C GLY A 9 7.30 -6.47 16.31
N LEU A 10 6.31 -5.57 16.41
CA LEU A 10 4.91 -5.94 16.31
C LEU A 10 4.55 -6.48 14.91
N LEU A 11 5.10 -5.88 13.86
CA LEU A 11 4.92 -6.35 12.48
C LEU A 11 5.50 -7.76 12.29
N LEU A 12 6.70 -8.03 12.82
CA LEU A 12 7.32 -9.35 12.74
C LEU A 12 6.50 -10.39 13.49
N ILE A 13 6.06 -10.08 14.71
CA ILE A 13 5.21 -10.98 15.52
C ILE A 13 3.89 -11.27 14.78
N ALA A 14 3.24 -10.25 14.23
CA ALA A 14 2.00 -10.42 13.48
C ALA A 14 2.19 -11.35 12.27
N ASN A 15 3.27 -11.15 11.49
CA ASN A 15 3.58 -12.01 10.34
C ASN A 15 3.88 -13.46 10.75
N VAL A 16 4.59 -13.67 11.87
CA VAL A 16 4.84 -15.02 12.43
C VAL A 16 3.52 -15.68 12.85
N LEU A 17 2.63 -14.95 13.54
CA LEU A 17 1.33 -15.48 13.95
C LEU A 17 0.45 -15.83 12.75
N ILE A 18 0.46 -14.99 11.70
CA ILE A 18 -0.23 -15.28 10.43
C ILE A 18 0.33 -16.56 9.82
N PHE A 19 1.66 -16.71 9.75
CA PHE A 19 2.29 -17.89 9.19
C PHE A 19 1.96 -19.17 9.98
N ILE A 20 1.96 -19.12 11.31
CA ILE A 20 1.55 -20.26 12.15
C ILE A 20 0.08 -20.62 11.88
N THR A 21 -0.80 -19.62 11.82
CA THR A 21 -2.23 -19.82 11.56
C THR A 21 -2.47 -20.46 10.19
N LEU A 22 -1.79 -19.96 9.15
CA LEU A 22 -1.83 -20.54 7.82
C LEU A 22 -1.28 -21.97 7.82
N SER A 23 -0.19 -22.23 8.55
CA SER A 23 0.40 -23.57 8.61
C SER A 23 -0.53 -24.60 9.22
N ILE A 24 -1.18 -24.26 10.34
CA ILE A 24 -2.15 -25.13 11.01
C ILE A 24 -3.38 -25.34 10.12
N THR A 25 -3.94 -24.25 9.58
CA THR A 25 -5.16 -24.30 8.76
C THR A 25 -4.93 -25.09 7.47
N PHE A 26 -3.79 -24.87 6.82
CA PHE A 26 -3.41 -25.59 5.62
C PHE A 26 -3.22 -27.09 5.89
N ASN A 27 -2.52 -27.45 6.97
CA ASN A 27 -2.32 -28.85 7.33
C ASN A 27 -3.67 -29.54 7.64
N LEU A 28 -4.56 -28.87 8.39
CA LEU A 28 -5.91 -29.37 8.66
C LEU A 28 -6.72 -29.57 7.36
N LEU A 29 -6.63 -28.60 6.45
CA LEU A 29 -7.31 -28.65 5.15
C LEU A 29 -6.85 -29.87 4.33
N VAL A 30 -5.53 -30.09 4.20
CA VAL A 30 -4.94 -31.17 3.39
C VAL A 30 -5.10 -32.54 4.04
N SER A 31 -4.98 -32.63 5.37
CA SER A 31 -4.98 -33.92 6.06
C SER A 31 -6.37 -34.40 6.45
N VAL A 32 -7.34 -33.51 6.65
CA VAL A 32 -8.67 -33.87 7.17
C VAL A 32 -9.78 -33.51 6.21
N ILE A 33 -9.86 -32.25 5.78
CA ILE A 33 -11.02 -31.75 5.02
C ILE A 33 -11.01 -32.32 3.60
N LEU A 34 -9.94 -32.12 2.85
CA LEU A 34 -9.84 -32.55 1.44
C LEU A 34 -10.03 -34.07 1.26
N PRO A 35 -9.39 -34.95 2.07
CA PRO A 35 -9.61 -36.38 1.97
C PRO A 35 -11.05 -36.80 2.28
N ALA A 36 -11.75 -36.08 3.17
CA ALA A 36 -13.16 -36.32 3.44
C ALA A 36 -14.07 -36.05 2.22
N PHE A 37 -13.61 -35.22 1.27
CA PHE A 37 -14.27 -35.00 -0.03
C PHE A 37 -13.70 -35.90 -1.16
N GLY A 38 -12.82 -36.85 -0.84
CA GLY A 38 -12.19 -37.74 -1.81
C GLY A 38 -11.02 -37.11 -2.60
N ILE A 39 -10.51 -35.96 -2.16
CA ILE A 39 -9.36 -35.29 -2.76
C ILE A 39 -8.13 -35.57 -1.90
N ASP A 40 -7.18 -36.35 -2.43
CA ASP A 40 -5.91 -36.61 -1.76
C ASP A 40 -4.78 -35.76 -2.36
N LEU A 41 -4.21 -34.90 -1.53
CA LEU A 41 -3.12 -33.99 -1.87
C LEU A 41 -1.85 -34.26 -1.03
N GLN A 42 -1.85 -35.29 -0.19
CA GLN A 42 -0.77 -35.54 0.78
C GLN A 42 0.57 -35.90 0.10
N GLY A 43 0.52 -36.46 -1.12
CA GLY A 43 1.72 -36.72 -1.93
C GLY A 43 2.12 -35.59 -2.88
N ALA A 44 1.26 -34.58 -3.06
CA ALA A 44 1.47 -33.50 -4.01
C ALA A 44 2.03 -32.24 -3.34
N VAL A 45 1.61 -31.96 -2.09
CA VAL A 45 1.97 -30.73 -1.38
C VAL A 45 2.80 -31.05 -0.15
N HIS A 46 3.92 -30.35 -0.01
CA HIS A 46 4.92 -30.59 1.00
C HIS A 46 5.05 -29.39 1.94
N GLN A 47 5.55 -29.60 3.15
CA GLN A 47 5.75 -28.52 4.13
C GLN A 47 6.72 -27.43 3.63
N GLN A 48 7.63 -27.77 2.71
CA GLN A 48 8.51 -26.81 2.04
C GLN A 48 7.74 -25.79 1.19
N ASP A 49 6.55 -26.14 0.68
CA ASP A 49 5.74 -25.24 -0.14
C ASP A 49 5.20 -24.08 0.69
N LEU A 50 4.98 -24.30 1.99
CA LEU A 50 4.61 -23.22 2.92
C LEU A 50 5.78 -22.27 3.16
N LEU A 51 7.01 -22.77 3.22
CA LEU A 51 8.19 -21.92 3.31
C LEU A 51 8.35 -21.09 2.03
N TRP A 52 8.13 -21.69 0.86
CA TRP A 52 8.09 -20.94 -0.39
C TRP A 52 6.97 -19.90 -0.42
N ALA A 53 5.77 -20.24 0.06
CA ALA A 53 4.66 -19.30 0.17
C ALA A 53 5.00 -18.13 1.12
N LEU A 54 5.71 -18.39 2.22
CA LEU A 54 6.19 -17.34 3.13
C LEU A 54 7.21 -16.43 2.42
N VAL A 55 8.21 -17.00 1.74
CA VAL A 55 9.24 -16.23 1.04
C VAL A 55 8.63 -15.40 -0.09
N ILE A 56 7.75 -16.00 -0.90
CA ILE A 56 7.09 -15.33 -2.03
C ILE A 56 6.08 -14.30 -1.52
N GLY A 57 5.28 -14.62 -0.50
CA GLY A 57 4.30 -13.70 0.06
C GLY A 57 4.97 -12.50 0.75
N PHE A 58 5.94 -12.75 1.61
CA PHE A 58 6.68 -11.70 2.31
C PHE A 58 7.55 -10.90 1.35
N GLY A 59 8.36 -11.57 0.52
CA GLY A 59 9.20 -10.92 -0.49
C GLY A 59 8.37 -10.16 -1.53
N GLY A 60 7.28 -10.75 -2.00
CA GLY A 60 6.32 -10.15 -2.92
C GLY A 60 5.69 -8.88 -2.36
N ALA A 61 5.42 -8.80 -1.04
CA ALA A 61 4.94 -7.58 -0.42
C ALA A 61 5.95 -6.42 -0.50
N PHE A 62 7.25 -6.68 -0.31
CA PHE A 62 8.29 -5.65 -0.49
C PHE A 62 8.42 -5.22 -1.95
N ILE A 63 8.35 -6.17 -2.88
CA ILE A 63 8.35 -5.87 -4.31
C ILE A 63 7.13 -5.02 -4.65
N SER A 64 5.94 -5.40 -4.19
CA SER A 64 4.71 -4.63 -4.36
C SER A 64 4.84 -3.20 -3.80
N LEU A 65 5.42 -3.05 -2.61
CA LEU A 65 5.70 -1.73 -2.04
C LEU A 65 6.72 -0.93 -2.87
N ALA A 66 7.75 -1.57 -3.40
CA ALA A 66 8.74 -0.95 -4.27
C ALA A 66 8.11 -0.39 -5.55
N PHE A 67 7.16 -1.13 -6.13
CA PHE A 67 6.45 -0.74 -7.36
C PHE A 67 5.17 0.07 -7.12
N SER A 68 4.75 0.27 -5.87
CA SER A 68 3.49 0.93 -5.49
C SER A 68 3.24 2.26 -6.21
N LYS A 69 4.26 3.12 -6.30
CA LYS A 69 4.20 4.42 -6.99
C LYS A 69 4.00 4.28 -8.51
N GLN A 70 4.65 3.29 -9.12
CA GLN A 70 4.50 3.05 -10.57
C GLN A 70 3.13 2.46 -10.86
N MET A 71 2.68 1.52 -10.03
CA MET A 71 1.37 0.88 -10.13
C MET A 71 0.24 1.90 -9.97
N ALA A 72 0.31 2.79 -8.98
CA ALA A 72 -0.70 3.83 -8.77
C ALA A 72 -0.83 4.77 -9.97
N ARG A 73 0.29 5.17 -10.59
CA ARG A 73 0.29 6.00 -11.80
C ARG A 73 -0.21 5.27 -13.05
N ALA A 74 0.02 3.96 -13.13
CA ALA A 74 -0.45 3.16 -14.26
C ALA A 74 -1.94 2.82 -14.16
N MET A 75 -2.47 2.72 -12.94
CA MET A 75 -3.88 2.40 -12.68
C MET A 75 -4.81 3.60 -12.84
N LEU A 76 -4.30 4.81 -12.62
CA LEU A 76 -5.07 6.03 -12.68
C LEU A 76 -4.60 6.83 -13.88
N ASP A 77 -5.54 7.31 -14.68
CA ASP A 77 -5.25 8.31 -15.69
C ASP A 77 -4.96 9.64 -14.97
N CYS A 78 -3.69 9.84 -14.64
CA CYS A 78 -3.24 10.89 -13.77
C CYS A 78 -2.14 11.73 -14.42
N HIS A 79 -2.16 13.02 -14.11
CA HIS A 79 -1.15 13.97 -14.57
C HIS A 79 -0.44 14.62 -13.38
N GLN A 80 0.84 14.91 -13.53
CA GLN A 80 1.65 15.45 -12.46
C GLN A 80 1.56 16.97 -12.42
N ILE A 81 1.34 17.53 -11.23
CA ILE A 81 1.50 18.97 -10.98
C ILE A 81 2.98 19.24 -10.70
N THR A 82 3.68 19.79 -11.69
CA THR A 82 5.06 20.30 -11.52
C THR A 82 5.08 21.78 -11.20
N GLN A 83 4.15 22.54 -11.79
CA GLN A 83 3.97 23.96 -11.56
C GLN A 83 2.46 24.23 -11.47
N PRO A 84 1.93 24.61 -10.30
CA PRO A 84 0.51 24.91 -10.14
C PRO A 84 0.11 26.13 -11.00
N ARG A 85 -1.03 26.01 -11.70
CA ARG A 85 -1.57 27.05 -12.60
C ARG A 85 -2.93 27.57 -12.14
N THR A 86 -3.71 26.72 -11.45
CA THR A 86 -5.04 27.08 -10.94
C THR A 86 -5.00 27.30 -9.43
N GLN A 87 -6.00 28.01 -8.90
CA GLN A 87 -6.09 28.27 -7.46
C GLN A 87 -6.16 26.96 -6.65
N ALA A 88 -6.95 25.98 -7.11
CA ALA A 88 -7.05 24.67 -6.48
C ALA A 88 -5.70 23.92 -6.47
N GLU A 89 -4.96 23.95 -7.58
CA GLU A 89 -3.62 23.35 -7.64
C GLU A 89 -2.65 24.03 -6.66
N HIS A 90 -2.70 25.37 -6.56
CA HIS A 90 -1.88 26.12 -5.60
C HIS A 90 -2.18 25.71 -4.15
N LEU A 91 -3.46 25.56 -3.79
CA LEU A 91 -3.87 25.15 -2.45
C LEU A 91 -3.38 23.74 -2.13
N ILE A 92 -3.58 22.77 -3.02
CA ILE A 92 -3.14 21.38 -2.82
C ILE A 92 -1.63 21.30 -2.75
N TYR A 93 -0.93 21.90 -3.74
CA TYR A 93 0.53 21.85 -3.80
C TYR A 93 1.15 22.52 -2.56
N GLY A 94 0.62 23.68 -2.16
CA GLY A 94 1.04 24.39 -0.95
C GLY A 94 0.79 23.58 0.32
N SER A 95 -0.37 22.94 0.44
CA SER A 95 -0.69 22.08 1.60
C SER A 95 0.25 20.88 1.71
N VAL A 96 0.52 20.19 0.59
CA VAL A 96 1.48 19.07 0.56
C VAL A 96 2.89 19.57 0.91
N GLN A 97 3.28 20.74 0.40
CA GLN A 97 4.58 21.36 0.69
C GLN A 97 4.73 21.70 2.17
N GLU A 98 3.71 22.29 2.78
CA GLU A 98 3.71 22.62 4.19
C GLU A 98 3.82 21.35 5.06
N ILE A 99 3.05 20.30 4.74
CA ILE A 99 3.14 19.00 5.44
C ILE A 99 4.54 18.40 5.29
N ALA A 100 5.13 18.45 4.08
CA ALA A 100 6.45 17.92 3.83
C ALA A 100 7.53 18.65 4.65
N GLN A 101 7.43 19.98 4.77
CA GLN A 101 8.33 20.80 5.59
C GLN A 101 8.17 20.54 7.09
N ARG A 102 6.92 20.37 7.56
CA ARG A 102 6.63 20.05 8.98
C ARG A 102 7.14 18.66 9.38
N LEU A 103 7.14 17.70 8.45
CA LEU A 103 7.58 16.31 8.69
C LEU A 103 9.04 16.02 8.28
N PRO A 104 9.86 17.06 8.13
CA PRO A 104 11.07 17.10 7.29
C PRO A 104 11.26 15.93 6.30
N ILE A 105 10.32 15.76 5.38
CA ILE A 105 10.41 14.77 4.28
C ILE A 105 10.65 15.46 2.94
N GLN A 106 11.21 14.73 1.98
CA GLN A 106 11.28 15.22 0.61
C GLN A 106 9.86 15.47 0.07
N MET A 107 9.69 16.57 -0.69
CA MET A 107 8.40 16.92 -1.31
C MET A 107 7.89 15.72 -2.15
N PRO A 108 6.73 15.14 -1.78
CA PRO A 108 6.12 14.08 -2.58
C PRO A 108 5.72 14.59 -3.96
N GLU A 109 5.69 13.69 -4.94
CA GLU A 109 5.11 14.02 -6.24
C GLU A 109 3.60 14.27 -6.09
N VAL A 110 3.08 15.38 -6.59
CA VAL A 110 1.65 15.68 -6.55
C VAL A 110 1.02 15.36 -7.91
N TRP A 111 -0.02 14.53 -7.88
CA TRP A 111 -0.72 14.05 -9.06
C TRP A 111 -2.21 14.35 -8.96
N VAL A 112 -2.85 14.57 -10.10
CA VAL A 112 -4.30 14.72 -10.22
C VAL A 112 -4.82 13.63 -11.13
N TYR A 113 -5.91 12.98 -10.72
CA TYR A 113 -6.60 11.96 -11.51
C TYR A 113 -8.08 12.32 -11.67
N GLU A 114 -8.67 11.87 -12.77
CA GLU A 114 -10.07 12.15 -13.07
C GLU A 114 -10.98 11.25 -12.23
N ALA A 115 -11.74 11.84 -11.31
CA ALA A 115 -12.79 11.17 -10.57
C ALA A 115 -13.76 12.22 -9.98
N PRO A 116 -15.09 12.06 -10.15
CA PRO A 116 -16.06 13.03 -9.66
C PRO A 116 -16.17 13.05 -8.14
N ASP A 117 -15.89 11.92 -7.48
CA ASP A 117 -15.96 11.79 -6.04
C ASP A 117 -14.72 12.43 -5.37
N PRO A 118 -14.91 13.24 -4.31
CA PRO A 118 -13.81 13.88 -3.61
C PRO A 118 -12.99 12.85 -2.82
N ASN A 119 -11.80 12.54 -3.33
CA ASN A 119 -10.85 11.61 -2.74
C ASN A 119 -9.39 12.04 -2.96
N ALA A 120 -8.52 11.66 -2.02
CA ALA A 120 -7.07 11.80 -2.10
C ALA A 120 -6.39 10.62 -1.40
N PHE A 121 -5.30 10.12 -1.97
CA PHE A 121 -4.50 9.06 -1.35
C PHE A 121 -3.00 9.30 -1.55
N ALA A 122 -2.19 8.71 -0.68
CA ALA A 122 -0.74 8.82 -0.73
C ALA A 122 -0.10 7.43 -0.73
N THR A 123 0.92 7.22 -1.57
CA THR A 123 1.62 5.95 -1.68
C THR A 123 3.09 6.13 -2.06
N GLY A 124 3.93 5.16 -1.74
CA GLY A 124 5.32 5.16 -2.14
C GLY A 124 6.20 4.20 -1.34
N PRO A 125 7.33 3.77 -1.92
CA PRO A 125 8.26 2.86 -1.26
C PRO A 125 8.92 3.44 0.00
N SER A 126 9.03 4.75 0.12
CA SER A 126 9.59 5.38 1.32
C SER A 126 9.06 6.80 1.52
N LYS A 127 9.27 7.37 2.71
CA LYS A 127 8.87 8.75 3.01
C LYS A 127 9.43 9.78 2.03
N ASN A 128 10.66 9.55 1.54
CA ASN A 128 11.34 10.44 0.59
C ASN A 128 11.14 10.04 -0.87
N ASN A 129 10.41 8.95 -1.12
CA ASN A 129 10.04 8.52 -2.47
C ASN A 129 8.55 8.16 -2.44
N SER A 130 7.73 9.19 -2.40
CA SER A 130 6.27 9.08 -2.28
C SER A 130 5.56 10.01 -3.26
N MET A 131 4.28 9.70 -3.50
CA MET A 131 3.37 10.51 -4.28
C MET A 131 2.06 10.71 -3.50
N VAL A 132 1.42 11.84 -3.75
CA VAL A 132 0.06 12.17 -3.33
C VAL A 132 -0.77 12.37 -4.59
N ALA A 133 -1.88 11.65 -4.70
CA ALA A 133 -2.80 11.75 -5.82
C ALA A 133 -4.15 12.28 -5.33
N VAL A 134 -4.68 13.28 -6.04
CA VAL A 134 -5.92 13.98 -5.70
C VAL A 134 -6.90 13.89 -6.87
N SER A 135 -8.17 13.67 -6.58
CA SER A 135 -9.24 13.63 -7.58
C SER A 135 -9.63 15.03 -8.07
N THR A 136 -10.11 15.13 -9.30
CA THR A 136 -10.77 16.36 -9.82
C THR A 136 -11.99 16.74 -8.98
N GLY A 137 -12.75 15.76 -8.48
CA GLY A 137 -13.84 15.96 -7.53
C GLY A 137 -13.40 16.70 -6.26
N LEU A 138 -12.27 16.32 -5.66
CA LEU A 138 -11.75 17.02 -4.49
C LEU A 138 -11.35 18.45 -4.86
N MET A 139 -10.66 18.65 -5.99
CA MET A 139 -10.24 19.99 -6.45
C MET A 139 -11.41 20.96 -6.62
N ASN A 140 -12.53 20.49 -7.16
CA ASN A 140 -13.72 21.32 -7.36
C ASN A 140 -14.46 21.63 -6.06
N ASN A 141 -14.40 20.73 -5.07
CA ASN A 141 -15.03 20.95 -3.77
C ASN A 141 -14.19 21.86 -2.85
N LEU A 142 -12.86 21.87 -3.01
CA LEU A 142 -11.97 22.75 -2.24
C LEU A 142 -12.29 24.24 -2.50
N SER A 143 -12.84 24.60 -3.66
CA SER A 143 -13.24 26.00 -3.96
C SER A 143 -14.53 26.46 -3.30
N GLU A 144 -15.38 25.56 -2.79
CA GLU A 144 -16.71 25.94 -2.25
C GLU A 144 -16.76 26.06 -0.72
N GLN A 145 -15.81 25.47 0.02
CA GLN A 145 -15.90 25.39 1.50
C GLN A 145 -14.63 25.80 2.28
N GLU A 146 -13.48 26.00 1.63
CA GLU A 146 -12.22 26.37 2.31
C GLU A 146 -11.78 27.82 2.03
N VAL A 147 -12.72 28.77 2.09
CA VAL A 147 -12.45 30.22 2.25
C VAL A 147 -13.15 30.75 3.49
#